data_AF-A0A7C4ZUL2-F1
#
_entry.id   AF-A0A7C4ZUL2-F1
#
_cell.length_a   1.000
_cell.length_b   1.000
_cell.length_c   1.000
_cell.angle_alpha   90.00
_cell.angle_beta   90.00
_cell.angle_gamma   90.00
#
_symmetry.space_group_name_H-M   'P 1'
#
loop_
_entity.id
_entity.type
_entity.pdbx_description
1 polymer ?
#
loop_
_entity_poly.entity_id
_entity_poly.type
_entity_poly.pdbx_seq_one_letter_code
_entity_poly.pdbx_strand_id
1 'polypeptide(L)'
;MKIKIKMQYFLIKLLKSRYATYSIKQNIKILSKLLSRNYEELVSFCNELFNDYNFNLHIHRVYKTIDRLDFGQLAALPELYAIVRSLTPQVIVETGVASGLSSAFILHALSRNQHGHLYSIDLPPYTIKYEEYRICKRSEGFRSRLGC
;
A
#
# COMPACT_ATOMS: atom_id res chain seq x y z
N MET A 1 -14.11 -0.45 28.26
CA MET A 1 -13.15 -1.35 27.57
C MET A 1 -13.76 -2.33 26.56
N LYS A 2 -15.11 -2.43 26.40
CA LYS A 2 -15.76 -3.39 25.48
C LYS A 2 -16.04 -2.88 24.05
N ILE A 3 -15.98 -1.57 23.80
CA ILE A 3 -16.33 -0.94 22.51
C ILE A 3 -15.18 -0.99 21.48
N LYS A 4 -13.91 -0.92 21.94
CA LYS A 4 -12.73 -0.92 21.04
C LYS A 4 -12.48 -2.28 20.34
N ILE A 5 -12.89 -3.39 20.95
CA ILE A 5 -12.73 -4.74 20.40
C ILE A 5 -13.68 -5.00 19.21
N LYS A 6 -14.91 -4.47 19.24
CA LYS A 6 -15.91 -4.70 18.16
C LYS A 6 -15.51 -4.09 16.81
N MET A 7 -14.75 -3.00 16.78
CA MET A 7 -14.29 -2.36 15.53
C MET A 7 -13.06 -3.03 14.89
N GLN A 8 -12.16 -3.62 15.68
CA GLN A 8 -11.00 -4.37 15.16
C GLN A 8 -11.43 -5.61 14.37
N TYR A 9 -12.49 -6.28 14.83
CA TYR A 9 -13.14 -7.33 14.06
C TYR A 9 -13.74 -6.81 12.76
N PHE A 10 -14.21 -5.58 12.70
CA PHE A 10 -14.92 -5.06 11.52
C PHE A 10 -14.00 -4.89 10.32
N LEU A 11 -12.79 -4.34 10.45
CA LEU A 11 -11.90 -4.12 9.29
C LEU A 11 -11.28 -5.43 8.79
N ILE A 12 -10.85 -6.33 9.69
CA ILE A 12 -10.40 -7.67 9.32
C ILE A 12 -11.56 -8.46 8.71
N LYS A 13 -12.78 -8.34 9.25
CA LYS A 13 -13.99 -8.92 8.66
C LYS A 13 -14.37 -8.23 7.35
N LEU A 14 -14.12 -6.94 7.16
CA LEU A 14 -14.39 -6.19 5.93
C LEU A 14 -13.42 -6.61 4.84
N LEU A 15 -12.12 -6.70 5.15
CA LEU A 15 -11.07 -7.16 4.25
C LEU A 15 -11.25 -8.65 3.90
N LYS A 16 -11.53 -9.51 4.89
CA LYS A 16 -11.86 -10.93 4.66
C LYS A 16 -13.22 -11.10 3.96
N SER A 17 -14.22 -10.29 4.29
CA SER A 17 -15.52 -10.27 3.59
C SER A 17 -15.36 -9.78 2.16
N ARG A 18 -14.45 -8.83 1.90
CA ARG A 18 -14.09 -8.35 0.56
C ARG A 18 -13.31 -9.40 -0.20
N TYR A 19 -12.38 -10.12 0.42
CA TYR A 19 -11.81 -11.30 -0.25
C TYR A 19 -12.88 -12.35 -0.58
N ALA A 20 -13.86 -12.50 0.30
CA ALA A 20 -15.06 -13.30 0.05
C ALA A 20 -16.09 -12.61 -0.88
N THR A 21 -15.90 -11.33 -1.26
CA THR A 21 -16.76 -10.70 -2.27
C THR A 21 -16.36 -11.22 -3.64
N TYR A 22 -17.39 -11.46 -4.43
CA TYR A 22 -17.27 -11.90 -5.81
C TYR A 22 -16.31 -11.03 -6.64
N SER A 23 -16.27 -9.71 -6.39
CA SER A 23 -15.45 -8.77 -7.15
C SER A 23 -13.95 -9.04 -7.05
N ILE A 24 -13.39 -9.29 -5.86
CA ILE A 24 -11.95 -9.55 -5.73
C ILE A 24 -11.59 -10.88 -6.39
N LYS A 25 -12.41 -11.93 -6.22
CA LYS A 25 -12.17 -13.20 -6.92
C LYS A 25 -12.17 -13.04 -8.45
N GLN A 26 -13.07 -12.24 -9.00
CA GLN A 26 -13.06 -11.94 -10.43
C GLN A 26 -11.82 -11.15 -10.85
N ASN A 27 -11.42 -10.14 -10.07
CA ASN A 27 -10.21 -9.36 -10.36
C ASN A 27 -8.96 -10.26 -10.34
N ILE A 28 -8.82 -11.15 -9.35
CA ILE A 28 -7.72 -12.11 -9.30
C ILE A 28 -7.76 -13.08 -10.48
N LYS A 29 -8.94 -13.50 -10.94
CA LYS A 29 -9.09 -14.34 -12.14
C LYS A 29 -8.71 -13.60 -13.43
N ILE A 30 -8.94 -12.30 -13.49
CA ILE A 30 -8.47 -11.46 -14.62
C ILE A 30 -6.95 -11.30 -14.53
N LEU A 31 -6.42 -11.00 -13.35
CA LEU A 31 -4.98 -10.84 -13.12
C LEU A 31 -4.20 -12.13 -13.41
N SER A 32 -4.72 -13.30 -13.06
CA SER A 32 -4.05 -14.58 -13.37
C SER A 32 -3.83 -14.74 -14.88
N LYS A 33 -4.80 -14.32 -15.69
CA LYS A 33 -4.67 -14.32 -17.15
C LYS A 33 -3.71 -13.23 -17.64
N LEU A 34 -3.83 -12.00 -17.13
CA LEU A 34 -3.00 -10.87 -17.57
C LEU A 34 -1.52 -11.09 -17.24
N LEU A 35 -1.22 -11.62 -16.06
CA LEU A 35 0.14 -11.87 -15.60
C LEU A 35 0.68 -13.21 -16.11
N SER A 36 -0.13 -14.04 -16.77
CA SER A 36 0.19 -15.44 -17.10
C SER A 36 0.64 -16.24 -15.88
N ARG A 37 -0.10 -16.11 -14.77
CA ARG A 37 0.21 -16.69 -13.46
C ARG A 37 -0.87 -17.63 -12.97
N ASN A 38 -0.50 -18.52 -12.06
CA ASN A 38 -1.46 -19.47 -11.51
C ASN A 38 -2.48 -18.74 -10.62
N TYR A 39 -3.76 -19.02 -10.80
CA TYR A 39 -4.84 -18.39 -10.04
C TYR A 39 -4.75 -18.70 -8.53
N GLU A 40 -4.46 -19.94 -8.16
CA GLU A 40 -4.32 -20.36 -6.76
C GLU A 40 -3.09 -19.73 -6.10
N GLU A 41 -2.02 -19.50 -6.88
CA GLU A 41 -0.86 -18.76 -6.41
C GLU A 41 -1.22 -17.31 -6.06
N LEU A 42 -1.92 -16.58 -6.93
CA LEU A 42 -2.37 -15.21 -6.63
C LEU A 42 -3.35 -15.16 -5.45
N VAL A 43 -4.24 -16.15 -5.36
CA VAL A 43 -5.12 -16.36 -4.21
C VAL A 43 -4.32 -16.55 -2.92
N SER A 44 -3.22 -17.29 -2.97
CA SER A 44 -2.34 -17.51 -1.81
C SER A 44 -1.71 -16.21 -1.31
N PHE A 45 -1.30 -15.30 -2.21
CA PHE A 45 -0.78 -13.98 -1.82
C PHE A 45 -1.85 -13.12 -1.16
N CYS A 46 -3.06 -13.12 -1.70
CA CYS A 46 -4.18 -12.45 -1.05
C CYS A 46 -4.45 -13.02 0.35
N ASN A 47 -4.49 -14.35 0.48
CA ASN A 47 -4.66 -15.00 1.78
C ASN A 47 -3.54 -14.65 2.77
N GLU A 48 -2.29 -14.59 2.32
CA GLU A 48 -1.15 -14.13 3.13
C GLU A 48 -1.42 -12.73 3.69
N LEU A 49 -1.78 -11.78 2.82
CA LEU A 49 -2.10 -10.40 3.19
C LEU A 49 -3.24 -10.32 4.21
N PHE A 50 -4.35 -11.03 3.98
CA PHE A 50 -5.52 -10.98 4.86
C PHE A 50 -5.32 -11.69 6.20
N ASN A 51 -4.32 -12.55 6.31
CA ASN A 51 -3.98 -13.24 7.54
C ASN A 51 -2.81 -12.59 8.29
N ASP A 52 -2.16 -11.57 7.73
CA ASP A 52 -1.14 -10.78 8.44
C ASP A 52 -1.77 -9.84 9.46
N TYR A 53 -2.01 -10.34 10.68
CA TYR A 53 -2.65 -9.60 11.74
C TYR A 53 -1.94 -8.28 12.08
N ASN A 54 -0.60 -8.29 12.11
CA ASN A 54 0.19 -7.14 12.51
C ASN A 54 0.10 -6.02 11.48
N PHE A 55 0.24 -6.35 10.20
CA PHE A 55 0.09 -5.39 9.12
C PHE A 55 -1.32 -4.80 9.09
N ASN A 56 -2.35 -5.65 9.13
CA ASN A 56 -3.74 -5.19 9.10
C ASN A 56 -4.11 -4.33 10.31
N LEU A 57 -3.58 -4.65 11.50
CA LEU A 57 -3.78 -3.85 12.71
C LEU A 57 -3.06 -2.49 12.61
N HIS A 58 -1.85 -2.47 12.06
CA HIS A 58 -1.11 -1.24 11.83
C HIS A 58 -1.86 -0.31 10.86
N ILE A 59 -2.26 -0.84 9.69
CA ILE A 59 -3.08 -0.10 8.71
C ILE A 59 -4.34 0.42 9.38
N HIS A 60 -5.10 -0.41 10.09
CA HIS A 60 -6.29 0.08 10.79
C HIS A 60 -5.98 1.25 11.74
N ARG A 61 -4.90 1.20 12.52
CA ARG A 61 -4.54 2.25 13.48
C ARG A 61 -4.20 3.57 12.80
N VAL A 62 -3.35 3.53 11.77
CA VAL A 62 -2.90 4.71 11.02
C VAL A 62 -4.03 5.31 10.18
N TYR A 63 -4.91 4.47 9.64
CA TYR A 63 -5.99 4.97 8.78
C TYR A 63 -7.22 5.43 9.54
N LYS A 64 -7.45 4.96 10.77
CA LYS A 64 -8.51 5.53 11.62
C LYS A 64 -8.27 6.99 11.98
N THR A 65 -7.03 7.45 11.88
CA THR A 65 -6.66 8.86 12.10
C THR A 65 -6.74 9.71 10.84
N ILE A 66 -7.01 9.11 9.67
CA ILE A 66 -7.09 9.81 8.38
C ILE A 66 -8.55 9.79 7.92
N ASP A 67 -9.25 10.92 8.10
CA ASP A 67 -10.70 11.09 7.85
C ASP A 67 -11.09 11.11 6.35
N ARG A 68 -10.18 10.69 5.45
CA ARG A 68 -10.27 10.86 3.99
C ARG A 68 -10.18 9.55 3.21
N LEU A 69 -10.70 8.46 3.77
CA LEU A 69 -10.75 7.19 3.06
C LEU A 69 -11.84 7.22 2.00
N ASP A 70 -11.44 7.51 0.76
CA ASP A 70 -12.30 7.31 -0.39
C ASP A 70 -12.40 5.80 -0.69
N PHE A 71 -13.63 5.28 -0.76
CA PHE A 71 -13.91 3.84 -0.80
C PHE A 71 -13.30 3.12 -2.02
N GLY A 72 -13.00 3.87 -3.08
CA GLY A 72 -12.35 3.37 -4.30
C GLY A 72 -10.89 2.95 -4.07
N GLN A 73 -10.13 3.67 -3.23
CA GLN A 73 -8.71 3.37 -2.98
C GLN A 73 -8.52 2.02 -2.27
N LEU A 74 -9.46 1.65 -1.40
CA LEU A 74 -9.41 0.39 -0.65
C LEU A 74 -9.71 -0.86 -1.48
N ALA A 75 -10.36 -0.70 -2.63
CA ALA A 75 -10.86 -1.84 -3.40
C ALA A 75 -9.75 -2.56 -4.18
N ALA A 76 -8.68 -1.86 -4.57
CA ALA A 76 -7.61 -2.39 -5.42
C ALA A 76 -6.33 -2.78 -4.67
N LEU A 77 -6.26 -2.57 -3.35
CA LEU A 77 -5.05 -2.84 -2.56
C LEU A 77 -4.65 -4.32 -2.52
N PRO A 78 -5.59 -5.27 -2.41
CA PRO A 78 -5.25 -6.70 -2.50
C PRO A 78 -4.66 -7.08 -3.86
N GLU A 79 -5.20 -6.52 -4.94
CA GLU A 79 -4.73 -6.71 -6.31
C GLU A 79 -3.32 -6.16 -6.48
N LEU A 80 -3.07 -4.93 -6.01
CA LEU A 80 -1.76 -4.29 -6.03
C LEU A 80 -0.71 -5.13 -5.28
N TYR A 81 -1.07 -5.60 -4.10
CA TYR A 81 -0.21 -6.50 -3.32
C TYR A 81 0.10 -7.79 -4.09
N ALA A 82 -0.92 -8.44 -4.67
CA ALA A 82 -0.76 -9.68 -5.41
C ALA A 82 0.11 -9.49 -6.67
N ILE A 83 -0.03 -8.37 -7.38
CA ILE A 83 0.80 -8.02 -8.54
C ILE A 83 2.27 -7.92 -8.12
N VAL A 84 2.57 -7.16 -7.06
CA VAL A 84 3.96 -6.98 -6.58
C VAL A 84 4.55 -8.29 -6.06
N ARG A 85 3.77 -9.08 -5.31
CA ARG A 85 4.19 -10.41 -4.85
C ARG A 85 4.49 -11.36 -6.01
N SER A 86 3.70 -11.29 -7.08
CA SER A 86 3.82 -12.20 -8.22
C SER A 86 4.95 -11.83 -9.19
N LEU A 87 5.16 -10.53 -9.44
CA LEU A 87 6.15 -10.06 -10.39
C LEU A 87 7.55 -9.92 -9.79
N THR A 88 7.67 -9.91 -8.46
CA THR A 88 8.94 -9.72 -7.73
C THR A 88 9.80 -8.59 -8.33
N PRO A 89 9.25 -7.38 -8.52
CA PRO A 89 9.93 -6.34 -9.26
C PRO A 89 11.15 -5.82 -8.49
N GLN A 90 12.22 -5.50 -9.21
CA GLN A 90 13.39 -4.84 -8.64
C GLN A 90 13.12 -3.37 -8.30
N VAL A 91 12.28 -2.70 -9.09
CA VAL A 91 11.97 -1.28 -8.94
C VAL A 91 10.48 -1.05 -9.18
N ILE A 92 9.85 -0.28 -8.31
CA ILE A 92 8.50 0.26 -8.47
C ILE A 92 8.59 1.78 -8.38
N VAL A 93 7.91 2.46 -9.29
CA VAL A 93 7.72 3.91 -9.23
C VAL A 93 6.24 4.18 -8.98
N GLU A 94 5.96 4.94 -7.93
CA GLU A 94 4.62 5.40 -7.58
C GLU A 94 4.55 6.92 -7.73
N THR A 95 3.50 7.40 -8.39
CA THR A 95 3.22 8.83 -8.56
C THR A 95 1.86 9.18 -7.96
N GLY A 96 1.81 10.19 -7.09
CA GLY A 96 0.59 10.56 -6.37
C GLY A 96 0.35 9.64 -5.16
N VAL A 97 1.07 9.88 -4.08
CA VAL A 97 1.12 9.05 -2.87
C VAL A 97 -0.10 9.30 -1.98
N ALA A 98 -0.55 10.56 -1.92
CA ALA A 98 -1.66 11.00 -1.08
C ALA A 98 -1.51 10.55 0.40
N SER A 99 -2.27 9.54 0.83
CA SER A 99 -2.22 9.02 2.20
C SER A 99 -1.11 7.98 2.43
N GLY A 100 -0.49 7.46 1.36
CA GLY A 100 0.52 6.40 1.42
C GLY A 100 -0.05 4.99 1.54
N LEU A 101 -1.34 4.79 1.22
CA LEU A 101 -2.00 3.49 1.43
C LEU A 101 -1.53 2.46 0.42
N SER A 102 -1.47 2.83 -0.86
CA SER A 102 -0.85 2.04 -1.91
C SER A 102 0.61 1.74 -1.59
N SER A 103 1.38 2.75 -1.17
CA SER A 103 2.79 2.59 -0.78
C SER A 103 2.96 1.55 0.32
N ALA A 104 2.10 1.56 1.35
CA ALA A 104 2.18 0.60 2.45
C ALA A 104 1.96 -0.86 1.97
N PHE A 105 1.02 -1.10 1.06
CA PHE A 105 0.78 -2.43 0.51
C PHE A 105 1.88 -2.87 -0.46
N ILE A 106 2.41 -1.94 -1.28
CA ILE A 106 3.58 -2.20 -2.13
C ILE A 106 4.79 -2.60 -1.29
N LEU A 107 5.13 -1.80 -0.26
CA LEU A 107 6.25 -2.07 0.63
C LEU A 107 6.08 -3.38 1.40
N HIS A 108 4.85 -3.71 1.81
CA HIS A 108 4.56 -5.00 2.43
C HIS A 108 4.82 -6.17 1.48
N ALA A 109 4.41 -6.05 0.22
CA ALA A 109 4.67 -7.07 -0.80
C ALA A 109 6.17 -7.22 -1.12
N LEU A 110 6.90 -6.11 -1.27
CA LEU A 110 8.36 -6.12 -1.47
C LEU A 110 9.08 -6.75 -0.27
N SER A 111 8.64 -6.45 0.95
CA SER A 111 9.18 -7.05 2.18
C SER A 111 9.01 -8.58 2.19
N ARG A 112 7.83 -9.07 1.79
CA ARG A 112 7.59 -10.52 1.63
C ARG A 112 8.41 -11.16 0.52
N ASN A 113 8.67 -10.42 -0.56
CA ASN A 113 9.58 -10.85 -1.64
C ASN A 113 11.05 -10.84 -1.18
N GLN A 114 11.38 -10.10 -0.12
CA GLN A 114 12.75 -9.79 0.28
C GLN A 114 13.57 -9.16 -0.87
N HIS A 115 12.88 -8.46 -1.77
CA HIS A 115 13.45 -7.94 -3.00
C HIS A 115 12.71 -6.69 -3.48
N GLY A 116 13.49 -5.78 -4.05
CA GLY A 116 13.03 -4.59 -4.76
C GLY A 116 12.93 -3.31 -3.92
N HIS A 117 12.73 -2.19 -4.61
CA HIS A 117 12.64 -0.86 -4.03
C HIS A 117 11.44 -0.09 -4.57
N LEU A 118 10.81 0.71 -3.71
CA LEU A 118 9.75 1.65 -4.08
C LEU A 118 10.32 3.08 -4.10
N TYR A 119 10.16 3.76 -5.23
CA TYR A 119 10.37 5.20 -5.37
C TYR A 119 9.01 5.88 -5.44
N SER A 120 8.68 6.69 -4.45
CA SER A 120 7.41 7.42 -4.38
C SER A 120 7.63 8.90 -4.65
N ILE A 121 6.88 9.44 -5.61
CA ILE A 121 6.97 10.83 -6.06
C ILE A 121 5.60 11.48 -5.86
N ASP A 122 5.55 12.56 -5.08
CA ASP A 122 4.33 13.35 -4.91
C ASP A 122 4.64 14.85 -4.97
N LEU A 123 3.62 15.62 -5.34
CA LEU A 123 3.67 17.07 -5.29
C LEU A 123 3.48 17.53 -3.83
N PRO A 124 4.08 18.66 -3.43
CA PRO A 124 3.78 19.26 -2.15
C PRO A 124 2.27 19.58 -2.07
N PRO A 125 1.65 19.46 -0.89
CA PRO A 125 0.25 19.81 -0.74
C PRO A 125 0.02 21.26 -1.18
N TYR A 126 -1.07 21.49 -1.93
CA TYR A 126 -1.43 22.80 -2.50
C TYR A 126 -1.51 23.95 -1.48
N THR A 127 -1.53 23.63 -0.18
CA THR A 127 -1.58 24.60 0.93
C THR A 127 -0.23 25.21 1.29
N ILE A 128 0.90 24.71 0.75
CA ILE A 128 2.22 25.30 1.00
C ILE A 128 2.43 26.45 0.01
N LYS A 129 2.66 27.68 0.50
CA LYS A 129 3.05 28.79 -0.37
C LYS A 129 4.41 28.47 -0.98
N TYR A 130 4.59 28.74 -2.28
CA TYR A 130 5.80 28.40 -3.05
C TYR A 130 7.12 28.90 -2.39
N GLU A 131 7.06 29.94 -1.56
CA GLU A 131 8.17 30.51 -0.80
C GLU A 131 8.65 29.62 0.36
N GLU A 132 7.75 28.92 1.06
CA GLU A 132 8.08 28.01 2.17
C GLU A 132 8.79 26.75 1.66
N TYR A 133 8.48 26.31 0.44
CA TYR A 133 9.16 25.19 -0.21
C TYR A 133 10.64 25.50 -0.52
N ARG A 134 11.02 26.78 -0.74
CA ARG A 134 12.42 27.19 -0.95
C ARG A 134 13.26 27.11 0.33
N ILE A 135 12.64 27.32 1.49
CA ILE A 135 13.34 27.29 2.79
C ILE A 135 13.76 25.86 3.11
N CYS A 136 12.90 24.87 2.87
CA CYS A 136 13.21 23.46 3.12
C CYS A 136 14.39 22.95 2.27
N LYS A 137 14.51 23.39 1.01
CA LYS A 137 15.66 23.07 0.14
C LYS A 137 16.97 23.77 0.55
N ARG A 138 16.92 24.84 1.35
CA ARG A 138 18.13 25.54 1.82
C ARG A 138 18.71 24.89 3.09
N SER A 139 17.88 24.24 3.90
CA SER A 139 18.30 23.47 5.08
C SER A 139 18.83 22.08 4.76
N GLU A 140 18.41 21.46 3.65
CA GLU A 140 18.98 20.20 3.14
C GLU A 140 20.20 20.44 2.24
N GLY A 141 21.17 21.19 2.81
CA GLY A 141 22.44 21.45 2.18
C GLY A 141 23.14 20.16 1.74
N PHE A 142 23.20 19.99 0.43
CA PHE A 142 24.16 19.20 -0.34
C PHE A 142 25.55 19.25 0.32
N ARG A 143 25.87 18.30 1.22
CA ARG A 143 27.24 18.08 1.68
C ARG A 143 27.97 17.23 0.64
N SER A 144 28.28 17.81 -0.51
CA SER A 144 29.43 17.40 -1.30
C SER A 144 30.69 17.97 -0.63
N ARG A 145 31.29 17.20 0.28
CA ARG A 145 32.71 17.33 0.61
C ARG A 145 33.40 16.06 0.14
N LEU A 146 33.64 16.00 -1.17
CA LEU A 146 34.76 15.28 -1.76
C LEU A 146 35.52 16.32 -2.59
N GLY A 147 36.78 16.55 -2.22
CA GLY A 147 37.69 17.47 -2.90
C GLY A 147 38.93 17.69 -2.05
N CYS A 148 39.96 16.87 -2.33
CA CYS A 148 41.27 16.74 -1.65
C CYS A 148 41.28 15.87 -0.40
#